data_AF-A0A8T7I252-F1
#
_entry.id   AF-A0A8T7I252-F1
#
_cell.length_a   1.000
_cell.length_b   1.000
_cell.length_c   1.000
_cell.angle_alpha   90.00
_cell.angle_beta   90.00
_cell.angle_gamma   90.00
#
_symmetry.space_group_name_H-M   'P 1'
#
loop_
_entity.id
_entity.type
_entity.pdbx_description
1 polymer ?
#
loop_
_entity_poly.entity_id
_entity_poly.type
_entity_poly.pdbx_seq_one_letter_code
_entity_poly.pdbx_strand_id
1 'polypeptide(L)'
;MIDAKIIDEISDKLSQIIPPELKNAQSQWEAKLRAVLQSQLAKLDLVSREEFDIQTKVLHKTRQKLTELEHQVKALEAQLSANND
;
A
#
# COMPACT_ATOMS: atom_id res chain seq x y z
N MET A 1 0.17 1.36 5.45
CA MET A 1 -0.42 0.66 6.61
C MET A 1 -1.89 0.96 6.65
N ILE A 2 -2.71 -0.07 6.90
CA ILE A 2 -4.04 0.20 7.40
C ILE A 2 -3.86 0.65 8.84
N ASP A 3 -4.16 1.93 9.08
CA ASP A 3 -4.06 2.56 10.38
C ASP A 3 -5.07 1.92 11.33
N ALA A 4 -4.73 1.80 12.63
CA ALA A 4 -5.71 1.40 13.64
C ALA A 4 -6.95 2.32 13.60
N LYS A 5 -6.73 3.60 13.26
CA LYS A 5 -7.79 4.58 13.01
C LYS A 5 -8.74 4.20 11.87
N ILE A 6 -8.27 3.53 10.82
CA ILE A 6 -9.12 3.08 9.72
C ILE A 6 -10.00 1.91 10.19
N ILE A 7 -9.44 1.01 11.01
CA ILE A 7 -10.22 -0.10 11.62
C ILE A 7 -11.26 0.46 12.60
N ASP A 8 -10.92 1.50 13.34
CA ASP A 8 -11.82 2.20 14.24
C ASP A 8 -12.93 2.94 13.47
N GLU A 9 -12.58 3.69 12.40
CA GLU A 9 -13.58 4.35 11.54
C GLU A 9 -14.52 3.35 10.83
N ILE A 10 -14.01 2.20 10.41
CA ILE A 10 -14.83 1.13 9.83
C ILE A 10 -15.75 0.54 10.90
N SER A 11 -15.24 0.30 12.12
CA SER A 11 -16.07 -0.17 13.25
C SER A 11 -17.15 0.84 13.61
N ASP A 12 -16.81 2.13 13.66
CA ASP A 12 -17.75 3.21 13.97
C ASP A 12 -18.84 3.32 12.90
N LYS A 13 -18.48 3.32 11.61
CA LYS A 13 -19.45 3.36 10.51
C LYS A 13 -20.35 2.12 10.49
N LEU A 14 -19.79 0.95 10.76
CA LEU A 14 -20.59 -0.28 10.88
C LEU A 14 -21.54 -0.19 12.07
N SER A 15 -21.10 0.30 13.22
CA SER A 15 -21.92 0.45 14.43
C SER A 15 -23.10 1.42 14.23
N GLN A 16 -22.93 2.44 13.38
CA GLN A 16 -23.98 3.42 13.04
C GLN A 16 -25.07 2.84 12.11
N ILE A 17 -24.78 1.77 11.39
CA ILE A 17 -25.73 1.09 10.48
C ILE A 17 -26.47 -0.05 11.21
N ILE A 18 -26.06 -0.40 12.44
CA ILE A 18 -26.70 -1.45 13.23
C ILE A 18 -28.13 -1.03 13.66
N PRO A 19 -29.16 -1.86 13.41
CA PRO A 19 -30.53 -1.61 13.83
C PRO A 19 -30.67 -1.36 15.34
N PRO A 20 -31.60 -0.50 15.78
CA PRO A 20 -31.77 -0.16 17.19
C PRO A 20 -32.14 -1.36 18.06
N GLU A 21 -32.72 -2.44 17.50
CA GLU A 21 -33.01 -3.67 18.25
C GLU A 21 -31.74 -4.39 18.74
N LEU A 22 -30.59 -4.15 18.10
CA LEU A 22 -29.30 -4.76 18.44
C LEU A 22 -28.41 -3.85 19.31
N LYS A 23 -28.82 -2.60 19.60
CA LYS A 23 -28.05 -1.65 20.42
C LYS A 23 -27.80 -2.13 21.85
N ASN A 24 -28.68 -2.92 22.44
CA ASN A 24 -28.49 -3.44 23.80
C ASN A 24 -27.35 -4.49 23.90
N ALA A 25 -26.92 -5.04 22.75
CA ALA A 25 -25.77 -5.95 22.64
C ALA A 25 -24.56 -5.30 21.93
N GLN A 26 -24.56 -3.97 21.78
CA GLN A 26 -23.62 -3.20 20.95
C GLN A 26 -22.16 -3.48 21.31
N SER A 27 -21.78 -3.44 22.59
CA SER A 27 -20.36 -3.58 22.95
C SER A 27 -19.79 -4.99 22.67
N GLN A 28 -20.62 -6.04 22.82
CA GLN A 28 -20.19 -7.41 22.51
C GLN A 28 -20.09 -7.64 21.00
N TRP A 29 -20.97 -7.01 20.22
CA TRP A 29 -20.93 -7.08 18.76
C TRP A 29 -19.79 -6.29 18.15
N GLU A 30 -19.53 -5.09 18.67
CA GLU A 30 -18.42 -4.23 18.25
C GLU A 30 -17.07 -4.92 18.45
N ALA A 31 -16.85 -5.53 19.61
CA ALA A 31 -15.63 -6.29 19.89
C ALA A 31 -15.45 -7.48 18.93
N LYS A 32 -16.53 -8.20 18.62
CA LYS A 32 -16.50 -9.31 17.65
C LYS A 32 -16.23 -8.84 16.23
N LEU A 33 -16.85 -7.75 15.79
CA LEU A 33 -16.61 -7.14 14.48
C LEU A 33 -15.16 -6.68 14.33
N ARG A 34 -14.61 -6.00 15.35
CA ARG A 34 -13.22 -5.55 15.37
C ARG A 34 -12.25 -6.73 15.26
N ALA A 35 -12.48 -7.81 16.00
CA ALA A 35 -11.66 -9.02 15.95
C ALA A 35 -11.72 -9.70 14.57
N VAL A 36 -12.92 -9.80 13.96
CA VAL A 36 -13.08 -10.35 12.61
C VAL A 36 -12.36 -9.46 11.59
N LEU A 37 -12.55 -8.15 11.62
CA LEU A 37 -11.87 -7.22 10.72
C LEU A 37 -10.35 -7.29 10.85
N GLN A 38 -9.82 -7.34 12.07
CA GLN A 38 -8.38 -7.52 12.31
C GLN A 38 -7.88 -8.86 11.75
N SER A 39 -8.60 -9.95 11.97
CA SER A 39 -8.21 -11.26 11.45
C SER A 39 -8.26 -11.34 9.92
N GLN A 40 -9.20 -10.65 9.28
CA GLN A 40 -9.33 -10.62 7.83
C GLN A 40 -8.28 -9.70 7.20
N LEU A 41 -7.94 -8.58 7.83
CA LEU A 41 -6.83 -7.73 7.42
C LEU A 41 -5.48 -8.42 7.57
N ALA A 42 -5.27 -9.18 8.64
CA ALA A 42 -4.05 -9.94 8.85
C ALA A 42 -3.86 -11.06 7.81
N LYS A 43 -4.92 -11.51 7.15
CA LYS A 43 -4.87 -12.45 6.02
C LYS A 43 -4.58 -11.77 4.68
N LEU A 44 -4.72 -10.45 4.59
CA LEU A 44 -4.23 -9.71 3.44
C LEU A 44 -2.70 -9.62 3.57
N ASP A 45 -1.97 -9.84 2.48
CA ASP A 45 -0.51 -9.74 2.43
C ASP A 45 -0.10 -8.26 2.50
N LEU A 46 -0.31 -7.65 3.67
CA LEU A 46 -0.11 -6.23 3.92
C LEU A 46 1.36 -6.00 4.24
N VAL A 47 2.03 -5.25 3.37
CA VAL A 47 3.35 -4.70 3.68
C VAL A 47 3.23 -3.53 4.66
N SER A 48 4.20 -3.41 5.56
CA SER A 48 4.29 -2.27 6.47
C SER A 48 4.49 -0.97 5.69
N ARG A 49 4.15 0.17 6.31
CA ARG A 49 4.38 1.48 5.66
C ARG A 49 5.87 1.72 5.41
N GLU A 50 6.72 1.31 6.35
CA GLU A 50 8.17 1.44 6.20
C GLU A 50 8.70 0.62 5.02
N GLU A 51 8.28 -0.63 4.87
CA GLU A 51 8.64 -1.47 3.72
C GLU A 51 8.15 -0.88 2.40
N PHE A 52 6.92 -0.37 2.37
CA PHE A 52 6.38 0.31 1.18
C PHE A 52 7.21 1.55 0.80
N ASP A 53 7.56 2.39 1.79
CA ASP A 53 8.36 3.59 1.57
C ASP A 53 9.79 3.23 1.12
N ILE A 54 10.37 2.15 1.65
CA ILE A 54 11.66 1.60 1.19
C ILE A 54 11.56 1.13 -0.26
N GLN A 55 10.56 0.32 -0.61
CA GLN A 55 10.37 -0.18 -1.97
C GLN A 55 10.16 0.96 -2.97
N THR A 56 9.42 2.00 -2.57
CA THR A 56 9.21 3.21 -3.38
C THR A 56 10.53 3.93 -3.65
N LYS A 57 11.40 4.07 -2.64
CA LYS A 57 12.75 4.65 -2.82
C LYS A 57 13.62 3.82 -3.74
N VAL A 58 13.59 2.49 -3.58
CA VAL A 58 14.33 1.57 -4.46
C VAL A 58 13.85 1.72 -5.91
N LEU A 59 12.54 1.73 -6.13
CA LEU A 59 11.95 1.92 -7.45
C LEU A 59 12.37 3.25 -8.08
N HIS A 60 12.35 4.33 -7.31
CA HIS A 60 12.78 5.65 -7.78
C HIS A 60 14.25 5.63 -8.22
N LYS A 61 15.14 5.07 -7.40
CA LYS A 61 16.56 4.94 -7.73
C LYS A 61 16.79 4.08 -8.97
N THR A 62 16.05 2.98 -9.11
CA THR A 62 16.13 2.11 -10.29
C THR A 62 15.70 2.84 -11.55
N ARG A 63 14.62 3.63 -11.50
CA ARG A 63 14.19 4.46 -12.64
C ARG A 63 15.25 5.50 -13.04
N GLN A 64 15.84 6.18 -12.07
CA GLN A 64 16.92 7.14 -12.34
C GLN A 64 18.11 6.46 -13.04
N LYS A 65 18.56 5.32 -12.52
CA LYS A 65 19.67 4.57 -13.12
C LYS A 65 19.34 4.01 -14.49
N LEU A 66 18.08 3.59 -14.71
CA LEU A 66 17.61 3.13 -16.02
C LEU A 66 17.68 4.26 -17.05
N THR A 67 17.17 5.45 -16.72
CA THR A 67 17.24 6.61 -17.62
C THR A 67 18.68 7.03 -17.94
N GLU A 68 19.57 6.97 -16.96
CA GLU A 68 21.00 7.24 -17.19
C GLU A 68 21.62 6.23 -18.16
N LEU A 69 21.36 4.93 -17.98
CA LEU A 69 21.83 3.89 -18.88
C LEU A 69 21.26 4.04 -20.29
N GLU A 70 19.98 4.37 -20.43
CA GLU A 70 19.35 4.65 -21.72
C GLU A 70 20.05 5.82 -22.45
N HIS A 71 20.44 6.87 -21.72
CA HIS A 71 21.20 7.98 -22.29
C HIS A 71 22.61 7.55 -22.72
N GLN A 72 23.32 6.78 -21.88
CA GLN A 72 24.65 6.27 -22.20
C GLN A 72 24.62 5.38 -23.45
N VAL A 73 23.63 4.48 -23.55
CA VAL A 73 23.45 3.62 -24.73
C VAL A 73 23.20 4.45 -25.98
N LYS A 74 22.29 5.43 -25.94
CA LYS A 74 22.05 6.33 -27.09
C LYS A 74 23.30 7.09 -27.52
N ALA A 75 24.09 7.57 -26.56
CA ALA A 75 25.33 8.27 -26.87
C ALA A 75 26.35 7.35 -27.57
N LEU A 76 26.47 6.10 -27.10
CA LEU A 76 27.34 5.09 -27.72
C LEU A 76 26.85 4.70 -29.11
N GLU A 77 25.55 4.49 -29.30
CA GLU A 77 24.93 4.20 -30.60
C GLU A 77 25.17 5.34 -31.60
N ALA A 78 25.06 6.60 -31.15
CA ALA A 78 25.37 7.77 -31.98
C ALA A 78 26.86 7.86 -32.36
N GLN A 79 27.77 7.52 -31.45
CA GLN A 79 29.21 7.47 -31.75
C GLN A 79 29.57 6.34 -32.72
N LEU A 80 28.94 5.17 -32.56
CA LEU A 80 29.15 4.02 -33.44
C LEU A 80 28.64 4.26 -34.86
N SER A 81 27.49 4.93 -35.01
CA SER A 81 26.98 5.33 -36.33
C SER A 81 27.88 6.39 -36.98
N ALA A 82 28.32 7.40 -36.23
CA ALA A 82 29.22 8.43 -36.74
C ALA A 82 30.62 7.94 -37.13
N ASN A 83 31.09 6.81 -36.57
CA ASN A 83 32.38 6.19 -36.92
C ASN A 83 32.29 5.21 -38.11
N ASN A 84 31.08 4.81 -38.51
CA ASN A 84 30.85 3.87 -39.61
C ASN A 84 30.46 4.56 -40.94
N ASP A 85 30.22 5.87 -40.92
CA ASP A 85 30.09 6.76 -42.09
C ASP A 85 31.43 7.47 -42.39
#